data_AF-A0A1Z4UXJ0-F1
#
_entry.id   AF-A0A1Z4UXJ0-F1
#
_cell.length_a   1.000
_cell.length_b   1.000
_cell.length_c   1.000
_cell.angle_alpha   90.00
_cell.angle_beta   90.00
_cell.angle_gamma   90.00
#
_symmetry.space_group_name_H-M   'P 1'
#
loop_
_entity.id
_entity.type
_entity.pdbx_description
1 polymer ?
#
loop_
_entity_poly.entity_id
_entity_poly.type
_entity_poly.pdbx_seq_one_letter_code
_entity_poly.pdbx_strand_id
1 'polypeptide(L)'
;MINKLTQRLLTLALIFAITFFSWEVPCAWASHFFTNSGEISDNIRLSEYDFTPQENQAIQAVRQRRNKEIAAILDLSQRDLLAHELHNGDNIDQALEALNLSSEQRELVNSINVFTNLKLKGIFSRHSLLDSHR
;
A
#
# COMPACT_ATOMS: atom_id res chain seq x y z
N MET A 1 13.66 -33.52 -45.23
CA MET A 1 12.30 -34.04 -44.96
C MET A 1 12.07 -33.98 -43.46
N ILE A 2 11.20 -33.08 -43.00
CA ILE A 2 10.81 -33.04 -41.58
C ILE A 2 9.96 -34.28 -41.28
N ASN A 3 10.36 -35.04 -40.27
CA ASN A 3 9.63 -36.23 -39.85
C ASN A 3 8.27 -35.82 -39.27
N LYS A 4 7.22 -36.61 -39.55
CA LYS A 4 5.84 -36.31 -39.10
C LYS A 4 5.75 -36.11 -37.58
N LEU A 5 6.63 -36.75 -36.81
CA LEU A 5 6.73 -36.59 -35.36
C LEU A 5 7.22 -35.20 -34.96
N THR A 6 8.27 -34.69 -35.63
CA THR A 6 8.83 -33.36 -35.37
C THR A 6 7.83 -32.25 -35.70
N GLN A 7 7.04 -32.45 -36.76
CA GLN A 7 5.96 -31.52 -37.13
C GLN A 7 4.85 -31.45 -36.07
N ARG A 8 4.47 -32.60 -35.49
CA ARG A 8 3.46 -32.67 -34.43
C ARG A 8 3.93 -32.05 -33.12
N LEU A 9 5.21 -32.24 -32.76
CA LEU A 9 5.78 -31.64 -31.57
C LEU A 9 5.88 -30.11 -31.69
N LEU A 10 6.27 -29.60 -32.87
CA LEU A 10 6.31 -28.16 -33.13
C LEU A 10 4.92 -27.52 -33.10
N THR A 11 3.90 -28.19 -33.61
CA THR A 11 2.52 -27.68 -33.56
C THR A 11 1.98 -27.64 -32.13
N LEU A 12 2.26 -28.67 -31.32
CA LEU A 12 1.90 -28.67 -29.89
C LEU A 12 2.60 -27.56 -29.11
N ALA A 13 3.91 -27.36 -29.34
CA ALA A 13 4.67 -26.30 -28.71
C ALA A 13 4.14 -24.90 -29.07
N LEU A 14 3.75 -24.69 -30.33
CA LEU A 14 3.18 -23.43 -30.80
C LEU A 14 1.82 -23.16 -30.13
N ILE A 15 0.94 -24.16 -30.05
CA ILE A 15 -0.37 -24.02 -29.39
C ILE A 15 -0.19 -23.67 -27.91
N PHE A 16 0.72 -24.35 -27.22
CA PHE A 16 1.01 -24.08 -25.81
C PHE A 16 1.51 -22.64 -25.59
N ALA A 17 2.46 -22.19 -26.43
CA ALA A 17 2.96 -20.82 -26.36
C ALA A 17 1.85 -19.79 -26.57
N ILE A 18 0.99 -19.97 -27.57
CA ILE A 18 -0.14 -19.07 -27.82
C ILE A 18 -1.07 -19.03 -26.60
N THR A 19 -1.43 -20.18 -26.02
CA THR A 19 -2.32 -20.19 -24.85
C THR A 19 -1.69 -19.59 -23.59
N PHE A 20 -0.37 -19.71 -23.42
CA PHE A 20 0.34 -19.17 -22.26
C PHE A 20 0.53 -17.65 -22.36
N PHE A 21 0.83 -17.14 -23.56
CA PHE A 21 0.99 -15.70 -23.81
C PHE A 21 -0.35 -14.97 -23.99
N SER A 22 -1.41 -15.65 -24.43
CA SER A 22 -2.76 -15.09 -24.51
C SER A 22 -3.56 -15.23 -23.21
N TRP A 23 -2.97 -15.78 -22.14
CA TRP A 23 -3.53 -15.64 -20.79
C TRP A 23 -3.29 -14.21 -20.30
N GLU A 24 -4.05 -13.29 -20.88
CA GLU A 24 -4.25 -11.98 -20.30
C GLU A 24 -5.09 -12.18 -19.03
N VAL A 25 -4.45 -12.17 -17.87
CA VAL A 25 -5.18 -11.89 -16.63
C VAL A 25 -5.70 -10.47 -16.81
N PRO A 26 -7.02 -10.21 -16.75
CA PRO A 26 -7.49 -8.85 -16.62
C PRO A 26 -6.94 -8.35 -15.28
N CYS A 27 -5.84 -7.62 -15.32
CA CYS A 27 -5.43 -6.77 -14.22
C CYS A 27 -6.49 -5.67 -14.17
N ALA A 28 -7.56 -5.94 -13.41
CA ALA A 28 -8.48 -4.90 -12.99
C ALA A 28 -7.68 -3.95 -12.09
N TRP A 29 -7.08 -2.93 -12.70
CA TRP A 29 -6.69 -1.72 -12.00
C TRP A 29 -7.99 -1.16 -11.40
N ALA A 30 -8.08 -1.19 -10.07
CA ALA A 30 -9.10 -0.45 -9.34
C ALA A 30 -8.85 1.06 -9.48
N SER A 31 -9.18 1.63 -10.64
CA SER A 31 -8.91 3.03 -10.96
C SER A 31 -9.91 4.01 -10.34
N HIS A 32 -10.85 3.55 -9.51
CA HIS A 32 -11.89 4.46 -9.02
C HIS A 32 -12.68 3.98 -7.78
N PHE A 33 -12.02 3.51 -6.72
CA PHE A 33 -12.72 3.13 -5.46
C PHE A 33 -12.51 4.04 -4.25
N PHE A 34 -11.79 5.16 -4.39
CA PHE A 34 -11.62 6.14 -3.32
C PHE A 34 -11.93 7.58 -3.74
N THR A 35 -12.96 7.80 -4.57
CA THR A 35 -13.62 9.11 -4.63
C THR A 35 -14.74 9.18 -3.61
N ASN A 36 -14.37 9.12 -2.33
CA ASN A 36 -15.14 9.77 -1.28
C ASN A 36 -14.33 10.98 -0.83
N SER A 37 -14.38 12.04 -1.65
CA SER A 37 -14.02 13.41 -1.28
C SER A 37 -15.11 14.06 -0.40
N GLY A 38 -15.80 13.26 0.41
CA GLY A 38 -16.60 13.74 1.51
C GLY A 38 -15.72 13.79 2.74
N GLU A 39 -15.11 14.95 2.96
CA GLU A 39 -14.64 15.41 4.27
C GLU A 39 -14.01 14.34 5.16
N ILE A 40 -12.80 13.86 4.83
CA ILE A 40 -11.87 13.38 5.86
C ILE A 40 -10.99 14.57 6.25
N SER A 41 -11.64 15.67 6.64
CA SER A 41 -11.05 16.70 7.48
C SER A 41 -11.55 16.52 8.91
N ASP A 42 -11.72 15.28 9.36
CA ASP A 42 -11.60 15.02 10.78
C ASP A 42 -10.11 15.06 11.07
N ASN A 43 -9.66 16.25 11.47
CA ASN A 43 -8.61 16.38 12.47
C ASN A 43 -8.98 15.44 13.62
N ILE A 44 -8.56 14.18 13.51
CA ILE A 44 -8.38 13.33 14.69
C ILE A 44 -7.27 14.05 15.43
N ARG A 45 -7.65 15.03 16.25
CA ARG A 45 -6.78 15.59 17.26
C ARG A 45 -6.34 14.37 18.03
N LEU A 46 -5.08 14.02 17.80
CA LEU A 46 -4.33 12.98 18.46
C LEU A 46 -4.08 13.41 19.91
N SER A 47 -5.07 14.03 20.54
CA SER A 47 -5.11 14.28 21.97
C SER A 47 -5.19 12.92 22.59
N GLU A 48 -4.03 12.39 22.94
CA GLU A 48 -3.77 11.51 24.07
C GLU A 48 -5.02 10.76 24.53
N TYR A 49 -5.52 9.89 23.65
CA TYR A 49 -6.52 8.92 24.03
C TYR A 49 -5.78 7.94 24.94
N ASP A 50 -6.37 7.61 26.09
CA ASP A 50 -5.90 6.57 27.01
C ASP A 50 -6.09 5.18 26.37
N PHE A 51 -5.48 4.97 25.20
CA PHE A 51 -5.49 3.70 24.50
C PHE A 51 -4.94 2.63 25.42
N THR A 52 -5.60 1.49 25.43
CA THR A 52 -5.07 0.31 26.10
C THR A 52 -3.70 -0.06 25.52
N PRO A 53 -2.82 -0.73 26.29
CA PRO A 53 -1.54 -1.21 25.76
C PRO A 53 -1.69 -2.05 24.47
N GLN A 54 -2.79 -2.80 24.35
CA GLN A 54 -3.11 -3.61 23.17
C GLN A 54 -3.46 -2.75 21.95
N GLU A 55 -4.22 -1.68 22.12
CA GLU A 55 -4.54 -0.74 21.04
C GLU A 55 -3.30 0.03 20.58
N ASN A 56 -2.45 0.45 21.51
CA ASN A 56 -1.17 1.07 21.18
C ASN A 56 -0.28 0.13 20.35
N GLN A 57 -0.21 -1.15 20.71
CA GLN A 57 0.50 -2.15 19.92
C GLN A 57 -0.11 -2.31 18.52
N ALA A 58 -1.44 -2.32 18.40
CA ALA A 58 -2.11 -2.42 17.10
C ALA A 58 -1.83 -1.19 16.22
N ILE A 59 -1.86 0.03 16.79
CA ILE A 59 -1.54 1.27 16.07
C ILE A 59 -0.10 1.23 15.57
N GLN A 60 0.85 0.80 16.42
CA GLN A 60 2.25 0.68 16.01
C GLN A 60 2.44 -0.38 14.91
N ALA A 61 1.75 -1.52 15.00
CA ALA A 61 1.79 -2.55 13.96
C ALA A 61 1.27 -2.04 12.61
N VAL A 62 0.19 -1.25 12.62
CA VAL A 62 -0.35 -0.59 11.42
C VAL A 62 0.67 0.37 10.82
N ARG A 63 1.30 1.23 11.63
CA ARG A 63 2.33 2.18 11.19
C ARG A 63 3.57 1.48 10.64
N GLN A 64 4.05 0.43 11.30
CA GLN A 64 5.20 -0.35 10.83
C GLN A 64 4.91 -1.04 9.50
N ARG A 65 3.70 -1.57 9.32
CA ARG A 65 3.28 -2.17 8.06
C ARG A 65 3.25 -1.14 6.93
N ARG A 66 2.64 0.03 7.17
CA ARG A 66 2.66 1.15 6.22
C ARG A 66 4.09 1.49 5.79
N ASN A 67 5.01 1.63 6.75
CA ASN A 67 6.41 1.96 6.45
C ASN A 67 7.09 0.89 5.57
N LYS A 68 6.80 -0.40 5.80
CA LYS A 68 7.31 -1.50 4.96
C LYS A 68 6.74 -1.47 3.54
N GLU A 69 5.44 -1.21 3.41
CA GLU A 69 4.76 -1.13 2.11
C GLU A 69 5.30 0.06 1.28
N ILE A 70 5.48 1.22 1.92
CA ILE A 70 6.11 2.39 1.28
C ILE A 70 7.55 2.07 0.86
N ALA A 71 8.37 1.50 1.75
CA ALA A 71 9.75 1.17 1.42
C ALA A 71 9.90 0.16 0.27
N ALA A 72 8.87 -0.66 -0.01
CA ALA A 72 8.87 -1.59 -1.13
C ALA A 72 8.62 -0.91 -2.49
N ILE A 73 8.04 0.30 -2.49
CA ILE A 73 7.77 1.10 -3.71
C ILE A 73 8.96 2.00 -4.05
N LEU A 74 9.76 2.35 -3.05
CA LEU A 74 10.88 3.28 -3.19
C LEU A 74 12.14 2.58 -3.69
N ASP A 75 12.92 3.28 -4.51
CA ASP A 75 14.27 2.85 -4.86
C ASP A 75 15.25 3.05 -3.70
N LEU A 76 16.49 2.57 -3.87
CA LEU A 76 17.50 2.62 -2.82
C LEU A 76 17.82 4.06 -2.38
N SER A 77 17.99 4.97 -3.33
CA SER A 77 18.34 6.38 -3.05
C SER A 77 17.20 7.11 -2.33
N GLN A 78 15.98 6.83 -2.74
CA GLN A 78 14.76 7.32 -2.11
C GLN A 78 14.65 6.81 -0.66
N ARG A 79 14.94 5.53 -0.42
CA ARG A 79 14.92 4.97 0.94
C ARG A 79 15.97 5.57 1.86
N ASP A 80 17.17 5.83 1.34
CA ASP A 80 18.25 6.45 2.11
C ASP A 80 17.88 7.89 2.49
N LEU A 81 17.31 8.66 1.56
CA LEU A 81 16.81 10.01 1.83
C LEU A 81 15.66 9.99 2.84
N LEU A 82 14.70 9.08 2.68
CA LEU A 82 13.60 8.91 3.64
C LEU A 82 14.12 8.61 5.05
N ALA A 83 15.10 7.73 5.18
CA ALA A 83 15.71 7.41 6.46
C ALA A 83 16.45 8.61 7.06
N HIS A 84 17.10 9.42 6.22
CA HIS A 84 17.77 10.65 6.63
C HIS A 84 16.78 11.67 7.22
N GLU A 85 15.69 11.98 6.51
CA GLU A 85 14.70 12.95 6.99
C GLU A 85 14.02 12.48 8.28
N LEU A 86 13.67 11.18 8.37
CA LEU A 86 13.13 10.60 9.60
C LEU A 86 14.12 10.69 10.78
N HIS A 87 15.42 10.56 10.52
CA HIS A 87 16.45 10.73 11.54
C HIS A 87 16.61 12.19 11.98
N ASN A 88 16.34 13.15 11.07
CA ASN A 88 16.37 14.58 11.34
C ASN A 88 15.16 15.07 12.16
N GLY A 89 14.19 14.19 12.44
CA GLY A 89 13.03 14.48 13.27
C GLY A 89 11.74 14.74 12.48
N ASP A 90 11.79 14.63 11.15
CA ASP A 90 10.59 14.75 10.33
C ASP A 90 9.64 13.59 10.57
N ASN A 91 8.34 13.88 10.53
CA ASN A 91 7.34 12.81 10.48
C ASN A 91 7.31 12.18 9.09
N ILE A 92 6.64 11.03 8.97
CA ILE A 92 6.60 10.27 7.72
C ILE A 92 6.02 11.07 6.54
N ASP A 93 5.04 11.94 6.76
CA ASP A 93 4.39 12.70 5.69
C ASP A 93 5.31 13.81 5.20
N GLN A 94 5.97 14.52 6.12
CA GLN A 94 7.02 15.50 5.82
C GLN A 94 8.20 14.86 5.09
N ALA A 95 8.68 13.73 5.60
CA ALA A 95 9.79 13.01 5.01
C ALA A 95 9.46 12.56 3.57
N LEU A 96 8.20 12.16 3.30
CA LEU A 96 7.73 11.77 1.96
C LEU A 96 7.66 12.94 0.97
N GLU A 97 7.41 14.16 1.43
CA GLU A 97 7.39 15.36 0.58
C GLU A 97 8.79 15.70 0.04
N ALA A 98 9.84 15.36 0.78
CA ALA A 98 11.23 15.56 0.36
C ALA A 98 11.66 14.60 -0.77
N LEU A 99 10.94 13.50 -0.99
CA LEU A 99 11.29 12.55 -2.05
C LEU A 99 10.80 13.01 -3.42
N ASN A 100 11.68 12.88 -4.41
CA ASN A 100 11.30 12.97 -5.81
C ASN A 100 10.60 11.67 -6.27
N LEU A 101 9.33 11.52 -5.90
CA LEU A 101 8.50 10.38 -6.28
C LEU A 101 7.96 10.53 -7.71
N SER A 102 7.98 9.45 -8.48
CA SER A 102 7.24 9.39 -9.74
C SER A 102 5.72 9.52 -9.50
N SER A 103 4.95 9.84 -10.54
CA SER A 103 3.49 9.91 -10.44
C SER A 103 2.88 8.60 -9.93
N GLU A 104 3.40 7.46 -10.40
CA GLU A 104 2.95 6.13 -9.99
C GLU A 104 3.30 5.84 -8.53
N GLN A 105 4.54 6.14 -8.11
CA GLN A 105 4.96 5.96 -6.72
C GLN A 105 4.09 6.82 -5.78
N ARG A 106 3.77 8.05 -6.18
CA ARG A 106 2.92 8.96 -5.40
C ARG A 106 1.49 8.42 -5.25
N GLU A 107 0.91 7.86 -6.31
CA GLU A 107 -0.42 7.25 -6.25
C GLU A 107 -0.45 6.03 -5.31
N LEU A 108 0.58 5.19 -5.37
CA LEU A 108 0.72 4.02 -4.50
C LEU A 108 0.90 4.42 -3.03
N VAL A 109 1.76 5.40 -2.75
CA VAL A 109 1.97 5.95 -1.40
C VAL A 109 0.66 6.53 -0.85
N ASN A 110 -0.07 7.31 -1.66
CA ASN A 110 -1.35 7.87 -1.24
C ASN A 110 -2.37 6.77 -0.91
N SER A 111 -2.44 5.72 -1.74
CA SER A 111 -3.33 4.58 -1.51
C SER A 111 -3.00 3.84 -0.21
N ILE A 112 -1.70 3.65 0.09
CA ILE A 112 -1.24 3.07 1.36
C ILE A 112 -1.64 3.95 2.55
N ASN A 113 -1.52 5.27 2.41
CA ASN A 113 -1.90 6.21 3.46
C ASN A 113 -3.42 6.19 3.71
N VAL A 114 -4.25 6.19 2.67
CA VAL A 114 -5.70 6.04 2.79
C VAL A 114 -6.07 4.74 3.52
N PHE A 115 -5.48 3.62 3.11
CA PHE A 115 -5.74 2.33 3.75
C PHE A 115 -5.28 2.29 5.22
N THR A 116 -4.15 2.92 5.52
CA THR A 116 -3.64 3.07 6.88
C THR A 116 -4.60 3.89 7.74
N ASN A 117 -5.09 5.01 7.23
CA ASN A 117 -6.04 5.87 7.94
C ASN A 117 -7.35 5.15 8.21
N LEU A 118 -7.85 4.34 7.28
CA LEU A 118 -9.05 3.51 7.49
C LEU A 118 -8.85 2.49 8.62
N LYS A 119 -7.69 1.83 8.69
CA LYS A 119 -7.37 0.90 9.79
C LYS A 119 -7.30 1.60 11.13
N LEU A 120 -6.64 2.75 11.19
CA LEU A 120 -6.54 3.56 12.40
C LEU A 120 -7.92 4.04 12.85
N LYS A 121 -8.75 4.55 11.93
CA LYS A 121 -10.15 4.93 12.20
C LYS A 121 -10.95 3.77 12.78
N GLY A 122 -10.74 2.54 12.29
CA GLY A 122 -11.35 1.35 12.86
C GLY A 122 -10.93 1.06 14.30
N ILE A 123 -9.65 1.28 14.66
CA ILE A 123 -9.17 1.15 16.04
C ILE A 123 -9.81 2.23 16.92
N PHE A 124 -9.76 3.49 16.48
CA PHE A 124 -10.27 4.62 17.25
C PHE A 124 -11.77 4.55 17.48
N SER A 125 -12.54 4.13 16.47
CA SER A 125 -13.98 3.93 16.61
C SER A 125 -14.32 2.86 17.64
N ARG A 126 -13.57 1.75 17.70
CA ARG A 126 -13.77 0.72 18.73
C ARG A 126 -13.45 1.24 20.12
N HIS A 127 -12.35 1.98 20.26
CA HIS A 127 -11.97 2.60 21.52
C HIS A 127 -13.07 3.55 22.02
N SER A 128 -13.55 4.47 21.17
CA SER A 128 -14.63 5.40 21.54
C SER A 128 -15.93 4.71 21.94
N LEU A 129 -16.26 3.56 21.31
CA LEU A 129 -17.43 2.78 21.69
C LEU A 129 -17.26 2.14 23.06
N LEU A 130 -16.08 1.58 23.35
CA LEU A 130 -15.78 0.97 24.64
C LEU A 130 -15.73 2.00 25.77
N ASP A 131 -15.18 3.19 25.51
CA ASP A 131 -15.15 4.29 26.47
C ASP A 131 -16.55 4.87 26.71
N SER A 132 -17.42 4.94 25.70
CA SER A 132 -18.80 5.38 25.87
C SER A 132 -19.63 4.46 26.78
N HIS A 133 -19.14 3.27 27.11
CA HIS A 133 -19.82 2.29 27.98
C HIS A 133 -19.23 2.25 29.40
N ARG A 134 -18.27 3.13 29.73
CA ARG A 134 -17.75 3.34 31.09
C ARG A 134 -18.43 4.52 31.77
#